data_AF-A0A9D6LYM8-F1
#
_entry.id   AF-A0A9D6LYM8-F1
#
_cell.length_a   1.000
_cell.length_b   1.000
_cell.length_c   1.000
_cell.angle_alpha   90.00
_cell.angle_beta   90.00
_cell.angle_gamma   90.00
#
_symmetry.space_group_name_H-M   'P 1'
#
loop_
_entity.id
_entity.type
_entity.pdbx_description
1 polymer ?
#
loop_
_entity_poly.entity_id
_entity_poly.type
_entity_poly.pdbx_seq_one_letter_code
_entity_poly.pdbx_strand_id
1 'polypeptide(L)' 'MPDAILVIHVTPRARRDEIVGALGESIRVKLRAPPVDDKANDALIK' A
#
# COMPACT_ATOMS: atom_id res chain seq x y z
N MET A 1 16.35 17.20 3.99
CA MET A 1 16.15 16.05 3.09
C MET A 1 15.02 16.43 2.17
N PRO A 2 15.15 16.31 0.83
CA PRO A 2 14.02 16.61 -0.04
C PRO A 2 12.89 15.61 0.23
N ASP A 3 11.66 16.12 0.22
CA ASP A 3 10.48 15.27 0.30
C ASP A 3 10.36 14.45 -0.99
N ALA A 4 9.97 13.18 -0.86
CA ALA A 4 9.74 12.29 -1.98
C ALA A 4 8.26 11.94 -2.06
N ILE A 5 7.67 12.06 -3.25
CA ILE A 5 6.29 11.63 -3.52
C ILE A 5 6.35 10.24 -4.13
N LEU A 6 5.59 9.31 -3.55
CA LEU A 6 5.48 7.94 -4.05
C LEU A 6 4.02 7.62 -4.34
N VAL A 7 3.75 7.10 -5.54
CA VAL A 7 2.43 6.65 -5.93
C VAL A 7 2.28 5.18 -5.54
N ILE A 8 1.34 4.87 -4.65
CA ILE A 8 1.09 3.51 -4.17
C ILE A 8 -0.29 3.03 -4.63
N HIS A 9 -0.33 1.79 -5.11
CA HIS A 9 -1.59 1.09 -5.39
C HIS A 9 -1.80 -0.05 -4.37
N VAL A 10 -2.72 0.18 -3.42
CA VAL A 10 -3.01 -0.78 -2.35
C VAL A 10 -4.04 -1.82 -2.81
N THR A 11 -3.71 -3.10 -2.66
CA THR A 11 -4.64 -4.22 -2.78
C THR A 11 -4.98 -4.71 -1.35
N PRO A 12 -6.14 -4.32 -0.79
CA PRO A 12 -6.56 -4.70 0.56
C PRO A 12 -7.05 -6.16 0.60
N ARG A 13 -7.27 -6.70 1.81
CA ARG A 13 -7.69 -8.10 2.06
C ARG A 13 -6.79 -9.15 1.39
N ALA A 14 -5.50 -8.86 1.27
CA ALA A 14 -4.54 -9.84 0.80
C ALA A 14 -4.29 -10.92 1.85
N ARG A 15 -3.75 -12.08 1.43
CA ARG A 15 -3.38 -13.16 2.34
C ARG A 15 -2.22 -12.79 3.28
N ARG A 16 -1.34 -11.92 2.82
CA ARG A 16 -0.15 -11.43 3.53
C ARG A 16 0.15 -9.99 3.12
N ASP A 17 0.89 -9.29 3.97
CA ASP A 17 1.41 -7.96 3.65
C ASP A 17 2.66 -8.14 2.77
N GLU A 18 2.67 -7.57 1.57
CA GLU A 18 3.79 -7.70 0.64
C GLU A 18 3.87 -6.53 -0.34
N ILE A 19 5.09 -6.07 -0.60
CA ILE A 19 5.38 -5.20 -1.76
C ILE A 19 5.46 -6.12 -2.97
N VAL A 20 4.55 -5.95 -3.93
CA VAL A 20 4.48 -6.79 -5.13
C VAL A 20 5.50 -6.35 -6.17
N GLY A 21 5.81 -5.04 -6.21
CA GLY A 21 6.76 -4.43 -7.12
C GLY A 21 6.17 -3.24 -7.86
N ALA A 22 6.89 -2.77 -8.87
CA ALA A 22 6.46 -1.66 -9.71
C ALA A 22 5.25 -2.06 -10.58
N LEU A 23 4.31 -1.12 -10.71
CA LEU A 23 3.14 -1.15 -11.57
C LEU A 23 3.11 0.18 -12.34
N GLY A 24 3.83 0.21 -13.46
CA GLY A 24 4.09 1.44 -14.20
C GLY A 24 4.85 2.45 -13.32
N GLU A 25 4.24 3.59 -13.07
CA GLU A 25 4.78 4.66 -12.20
C GLU A 25 4.39 4.52 -10.72
N SER A 26 3.61 3.49 -10.37
CA SER A 26 3.18 3.22 -9.00
C SER A 26 3.86 1.97 -8.44
N ILE A 27 3.88 1.82 -7.11
CA ILE A 27 4.25 0.56 -6.48
C ILE A 27 2.99 -0.14 -6.01
N ARG A 28 2.83 -1.40 -6.39
CA ARG A 28 1.72 -2.22 -5.91
C ARG A 28 2.07 -2.84 -4.57
N VAL A 29 1.22 -2.58 -3.59
CA VAL A 29 1.35 -3.11 -2.22
C VAL A 29 0.09 -3.88 -1.89
N LYS A 30 0.24 -5.05 -1.26
CA LYS A 30 -0.85 -5.86 -0.75
C LYS A 30 -0.86 -5.76 0.75
N LEU A 31 -2.05 -5.55 1.32
CA LEU A 31 -2.25 -5.47 2.76
C LEU A 31 -3.37 -6.41 3.18
N ARG A 32 -3.20 -7.08 4.32
CA ARG A 32 -4.24 -7.90 4.97
C ARG A 32 -5.40 -7.05 5.45
N ALA A 33 -5.12 -5.79 5.80
CA ALA A 33 -6.11 -4.85 6.29
C ALA A 33 -7.28 -4.67 5.30
N PRO A 34 -8.53 -4.58 5.79
CA PRO A 34 -9.69 -4.31 4.96
C PRO A 34 -9.74 -2.83 4.53
N PRO A 35 -10.42 -2.49 3.42
CA PRO A 35 -10.59 -1.11 2.95
C PRO A 35 -11.79 -0.42 3.63
N VAL A 36 -11.81 -0.44 4.96
CA VAL A 36 -12.86 0.19 5.77
C VAL A 36 -12.19 0.94 6.90
N ASP A 37 -12.81 2.03 7.36
CA ASP A 37 -12.34 2.82 8.51
C ASP A 37 -10.84 3.17 8.44
N ASP A 38 -10.34 3.52 7.25
CA ASP A 38 -8.92 3.79 6.98
C ASP A 38 -7.91 2.70 7.35
N LYS A 39 -8.35 1.49 7.73
CA LYS A 39 -7.46 0.41 8.19
C LYS A 39 -6.36 0.04 7.19
N ALA A 40 -6.65 0.09 5.90
CA ALA A 40 -5.65 -0.16 4.86
C ALA A 40 -4.64 1.00 4.72
N ASN A 41 -5.07 2.24 4.93
CA ASN A 41 -4.21 3.41 4.90
C ASN A 41 -3.32 3.46 6.15
N ASP A 42 -3.91 3.23 7.33
CA ASP A 42 -3.19 3.11 8.61
C ASP A 42 -2.15 2.00 8.57
N ALA A 43 -2.48 0.85 7.96
CA ALA A 43 -1.55 -0.25 7.78
C ALA A 43 -0.44 0.04 6.75
N LEU A 44 -0.64 1.00 5.83
CA LEU A 44 0.37 1.40 4.85
C LEU A 44 1.40 2.37 5.47
N ILE A 45 0.96 3.25 6.36
CA ILE A 45 1.81 4.29 6.97
C ILE A 45 2.54 3.83 8.24
N LYS A 46 2.30 2.61 8.69
CA LYS A 46 2.83 2.03 9.93
C LYS A 46 3.95 1.03 9.66
#